data_AF-A0AAU6V8U1-F1
#
_entry.id   AF-A0AAU6V8U1-F1
#
_cell.length_a   1.000
_cell.length_b   1.000
_cell.length_c   1.000
_cell.angle_alpha   90.00
_cell.angle_beta   90.00
_cell.angle_gamma   90.00
#
_symmetry.space_group_name_H-M   'P 1'
#
loop_
_entity.id
_entity.type
_entity.pdbx_description
1 polymer ?
#
loop_
_entity_poly.entity_id
_entity_poly.type
_entity_poly.pdbx_seq_one_letter_code
_entity_poly.pdbx_strand_id
1 'polypeptide(L)'
;MQKGANGQRILETLSCISWHNIRFFHDLLRQIHKRLGSTSIGWKYDEIIAALMINQEDGQDSILPNLFIPYQNVNQAYYLKLRVLLFLNYSLKPNERTHGIPLNRIICFTQMYGYRGNWSIGVIEECVRQRLVECVEIPADGDDIVNFNISDGETFRISPLGSMILQEILNENIYLALLAPDLPFHDIESYNKIIQEYSEVLSYMGDGTKNEILKDGIDLLSSSQLAKDLGWYLSEQYKLESISSAGANSLSEIRLTEDKLQSFIHSITSHQKVATPKIDNPNQYTLDLPEITDTISSPTVSKCRKSVIEPELVRELLPEKLDNLKINNSEFVPLILCALVIRKFFGHEVNFGINIAQTINNHIVDENNKKESTNVSRALRSAKIKSLPWLLIREDLHPKFKSFSLKDNWKEYWQEYFSEAPKF
;
A
#
# COMPACT_ATOMS: atom_id res chain seq x y z
N MET A 1 23.84 -31.64 -0.67
CA MET A 1 22.82 -32.61 -1.13
C MET A 1 21.45 -32.11 -0.70
N GLN A 2 20.76 -31.36 -1.55
CA GLN A 2 19.31 -31.15 -1.41
C GLN A 2 18.66 -32.03 -2.48
N LYS A 3 17.89 -33.04 -2.08
CA LYS A 3 17.17 -33.95 -2.98
C LYS A 3 15.70 -33.96 -2.55
N GLY A 4 14.78 -34.06 -3.51
CA GLY A 4 13.34 -34.09 -3.27
C GLY A 4 12.67 -32.71 -3.27
N ALA A 5 11.37 -32.68 -2.99
CA ALA A 5 10.49 -31.50 -3.15
C ALA A 5 10.98 -30.25 -2.40
N ASN A 6 11.50 -30.40 -1.17
CA ASN A 6 12.03 -29.27 -0.41
C ASN A 6 13.26 -28.62 -1.07
N GLY A 7 14.14 -29.41 -1.67
CA GLY A 7 15.30 -28.88 -2.39
C GLY A 7 14.91 -28.09 -3.63
N GLN A 8 13.91 -28.59 -4.37
CA GLN A 8 13.36 -27.90 -5.52
C GLN A 8 12.73 -26.56 -5.10
N ARG A 9 11.91 -26.57 -4.03
CA ARG A 9 11.28 -25.38 -3.47
C ARG A 9 12.29 -24.29 -3.10
N ILE A 10 13.39 -24.67 -2.42
CA ILE A 10 14.46 -23.74 -2.06
C ILE A 10 15.12 -23.14 -3.31
N LEU A 11 15.45 -23.97 -4.30
CA LEU A 11 16.09 -23.50 -5.53
C LEU A 11 15.18 -22.58 -6.34
N GLU A 12 13.88 -22.90 -6.42
CA GLU A 12 12.88 -22.06 -7.07
C GLU A 12 12.78 -20.69 -6.39
N THR A 13 12.68 -20.64 -5.06
CA THR A 13 12.65 -19.38 -4.30
C THR A 13 13.90 -18.54 -4.53
N LEU A 14 15.09 -19.13 -4.43
CA LEU A 14 16.34 -18.41 -4.69
C LEU A 14 16.46 -17.96 -6.15
N SER A 15 15.96 -18.75 -7.10
CA SER A 15 15.90 -18.37 -8.52
C SER A 15 14.94 -17.20 -8.76
N CYS A 16 13.80 -17.15 -8.06
CA CYS A 16 12.85 -16.03 -8.15
C CYS A 16 13.45 -14.75 -7.56
N ILE A 17 14.15 -14.83 -6.43
CA ILE A 17 14.83 -13.68 -5.81
C ILE A 17 15.94 -13.16 -6.71
N SER A 18 16.74 -14.07 -7.27
CA SER A 18 17.92 -13.73 -8.06
C SER A 18 17.63 -13.44 -9.53
N TRP A 19 16.35 -13.39 -9.93
CA TRP A 19 15.88 -13.31 -11.32
C TRP A 19 16.82 -12.56 -12.27
N HIS A 20 17.27 -13.26 -13.33
CA HIS A 20 18.26 -12.85 -14.34
C HIS A 20 19.67 -12.49 -13.85
N ASN A 21 19.97 -12.59 -12.55
CA ASN A 21 21.27 -12.27 -11.97
C ASN A 21 21.91 -13.49 -11.30
N ILE A 22 22.65 -14.28 -12.09
CA ILE A 22 23.36 -15.48 -11.60
C ILE A 22 24.43 -15.16 -10.54
N ARG A 23 25.03 -13.97 -10.59
CA ARG A 23 26.02 -13.56 -9.59
C ARG A 23 25.35 -13.38 -8.24
N PHE A 24 24.22 -12.68 -8.23
CA PHE A 24 23.41 -12.51 -7.02
C PHE A 24 22.89 -13.84 -6.49
N PHE A 25 22.51 -14.79 -7.35
CA PHE A 25 22.18 -16.16 -6.92
C PHE A 25 23.33 -16.84 -6.15
N HIS A 26 24.55 -16.77 -6.67
CA HIS A 26 25.73 -17.32 -5.99
C HIS A 26 26.03 -16.60 -4.67
N ASP A 27 25.86 -15.28 -4.63
CA ASP A 27 26.05 -14.48 -3.43
C ASP A 27 25.02 -14.84 -2.35
N LEU A 28 23.74 -15.02 -2.72
CA LEU A 28 22.68 -15.50 -1.83
C LEU A 28 23.03 -16.87 -1.24
N LEU A 29 23.45 -17.83 -2.06
CA LEU A 29 23.86 -19.15 -1.57
C LEU A 29 25.01 -19.07 -0.58
N ARG A 30 26.01 -18.21 -0.85
CA ARG A 30 27.14 -18.00 0.05
C ARG A 30 26.70 -17.37 1.37
N GLN A 31 25.81 -16.38 1.35
CA GLN A 31 25.27 -15.73 2.54
C GLN A 31 24.46 -16.72 3.40
N ILE A 32 23.56 -17.47 2.77
CA ILE A 32 22.76 -18.51 3.43
C ILE A 32 23.68 -19.56 4.06
N HIS A 33 24.70 -20.03 3.31
CA HIS A 33 25.66 -20.99 3.84
C HIS A 33 26.50 -20.45 5.00
N LYS A 34 26.89 -19.16 4.96
CA LYS A 34 27.59 -18.51 6.07
C LYS A 34 26.76 -18.53 7.36
N ARG A 35 25.43 -18.40 7.25
CA ARG A 35 24.49 -18.36 8.38
C ARG A 35 24.11 -19.74 8.90
N LEU A 36 23.62 -20.60 8.01
CA LEU A 36 23.06 -21.89 8.37
C LEU A 36 24.12 -22.99 8.47
N GLY A 37 25.33 -22.73 7.97
CA GLY A 37 26.39 -23.71 7.85
C GLY A 37 26.06 -24.85 6.88
N SER A 38 26.95 -25.85 6.86
CA SER A 38 26.74 -27.09 6.12
C SER A 38 26.11 -28.15 7.03
N THR A 39 24.98 -28.73 6.63
CA THR A 39 24.33 -29.83 7.34
C THR A 39 24.30 -31.09 6.47
N SER A 40 24.37 -32.26 7.10
CA SER A 40 24.27 -33.56 6.40
C SER A 40 22.88 -33.81 5.79
N ILE A 41 21.85 -33.14 6.33
CA ILE A 41 20.43 -33.30 5.96
C ILE A 41 19.97 -32.19 4.96
N GLY A 42 20.79 -31.16 4.73
CA GLY A 42 20.42 -29.97 3.96
C GLY A 42 19.66 -28.93 4.79
N TRP A 43 19.37 -27.78 4.18
CA TRP A 43 18.57 -26.71 4.80
C TRP A 43 17.08 -26.99 4.69
N LYS A 44 16.33 -26.73 5.77
CA LYS A 44 14.86 -26.70 5.74
C LYS A 44 14.36 -25.40 5.08
N TYR A 45 13.12 -25.37 4.64
CA TYR A 45 12.57 -24.20 3.93
C TYR A 45 12.37 -22.98 4.86
N ASP A 46 11.95 -23.22 6.09
CA ASP A 46 11.80 -22.19 7.13
C ASP A 46 13.14 -21.57 7.52
N GLU A 47 14.20 -22.37 7.60
CA GLU A 47 15.59 -21.90 7.79
C GLU A 47 16.01 -20.94 6.66
N ILE A 48 15.62 -21.22 5.42
CA ILE A 48 15.91 -20.37 4.26
C ILE A 48 15.13 -19.06 4.34
N ILE A 49 13.83 -19.10 4.64
CA ILE A 49 13.03 -17.89 4.78
C ILE A 49 13.60 -16.99 5.89
N ALA A 50 13.91 -17.55 7.05
CA ALA A 50 14.52 -16.80 8.13
C ALA A 50 15.85 -16.16 7.70
N ALA A 51 16.72 -16.94 7.05
CA ALA A 51 17.99 -16.43 6.54
C ALA A 51 17.85 -15.32 5.49
N LEU A 52 16.70 -15.20 4.81
CA LEU A 52 16.42 -14.14 3.85
C LEU A 52 15.71 -12.92 4.47
N MET A 53 15.05 -13.10 5.61
CA MET A 53 14.32 -12.05 6.35
C MET A 53 15.22 -11.27 7.32
N ILE A 54 16.26 -11.89 7.87
CA ILE A 54 17.14 -11.25 8.88
C ILE A 54 18.19 -10.36 8.19
N ASN A 55 18.33 -9.12 8.64
CA ASN A 55 19.31 -8.16 8.10
C ASN A 55 20.75 -8.70 8.17
N GLN A 56 21.55 -8.43 7.13
CA GLN A 56 22.85 -9.06 6.91
C GLN A 56 24.02 -8.38 7.60
N GLU A 57 24.00 -7.05 7.62
CA GLU A 57 25.01 -6.14 8.16
C GLU A 57 24.26 -4.86 8.58
N ASP A 58 24.88 -4.03 9.43
CA ASP A 58 24.27 -2.77 9.89
C ASP A 58 23.82 -1.92 8.68
N GLY A 59 22.50 -1.69 8.56
CA GLY A 59 21.91 -0.85 7.52
C GLY A 59 21.52 -1.52 6.20
N GLN A 60 21.61 -2.85 6.04
CA GLN A 60 21.03 -3.54 4.88
C GLN A 60 19.61 -4.03 5.13
N ASP A 61 18.71 -3.74 4.18
CA ASP A 61 17.34 -4.24 4.16
C ASP A 61 17.27 -5.76 4.02
N SER A 62 16.18 -6.35 4.51
CA SER A 62 15.87 -7.76 4.31
C SER A 62 15.66 -8.08 2.82
N ILE A 63 16.07 -9.28 2.40
CA ILE A 63 15.90 -9.72 1.00
C ILE A 63 14.42 -10.00 0.72
N LEU A 64 13.73 -10.60 1.69
CA LEU A 64 12.29 -10.78 1.62
C LEU A 64 11.58 -9.59 2.29
N PRO A 65 10.78 -8.82 1.54
CA PRO A 65 10.16 -7.61 2.07
C PRO A 65 8.94 -7.93 2.93
N ASN A 66 8.68 -7.08 3.93
CA ASN A 66 7.44 -7.15 4.70
C ASN A 66 6.26 -6.60 3.89
N LEU A 67 5.27 -7.45 3.63
CA LEU A 67 4.10 -7.11 2.82
C LEU A 67 3.03 -6.27 3.54
N PHE A 68 3.13 -6.12 4.86
CA PHE A 68 2.09 -5.48 5.67
C PHE A 68 2.49 -4.10 6.21
N ILE A 69 3.66 -3.58 5.86
CA ILE A 69 4.04 -2.21 6.23
C ILE A 69 3.12 -1.23 5.47
N PRO A 70 2.32 -0.40 6.17
CA PRO A 70 1.50 0.60 5.53
C PRO A 70 2.33 1.71 4.88
N TYR A 71 1.82 2.29 3.80
CA TYR A 71 2.52 3.37 3.09
C TYR A 71 2.88 4.54 4.03
N GLN A 72 4.19 4.83 4.10
CA GLN A 72 4.80 5.86 4.97
C GLN A 72 4.47 5.72 6.47
N ASN A 73 3.93 4.59 6.92
CA ASN A 73 3.43 4.39 8.28
C ASN A 73 2.37 5.42 8.74
N VAL A 74 1.76 6.19 7.82
CA VAL A 74 0.83 7.28 8.18
C VAL A 74 -0.62 6.77 8.35
N ASN A 75 -0.88 5.48 8.15
CA ASN A 75 -2.23 4.93 8.15
C ASN A 75 -2.26 3.42 8.48
N GLN A 76 -3.46 2.89 8.74
CA GLN A 76 -3.73 1.46 8.98
C GLN A 76 -3.98 0.68 7.66
N ALA A 77 -3.34 1.05 6.54
CA ALA A 77 -3.53 0.36 5.25
C ALA A 77 -2.59 -0.83 5.09
N TYR A 78 -2.70 -1.82 5.98
CA TYR A 78 -1.85 -3.01 6.00
C TYR A 78 -1.97 -3.87 4.74
N TYR A 79 -3.14 -3.81 4.08
CA TYR A 79 -3.44 -4.71 2.96
C TYR A 79 -3.25 -4.08 1.57
N LEU A 80 -2.85 -2.82 1.48
CA LEU A 80 -2.68 -2.15 0.17
C LEU A 80 -1.66 -2.87 -0.71
N LYS A 81 -0.46 -3.14 -0.18
CA LYS A 81 0.61 -3.82 -0.94
C LYS A 81 0.19 -5.22 -1.35
N LEU A 82 -0.32 -6.02 -0.41
CA LEU A 82 -0.80 -7.38 -0.67
C LEU A 82 -1.93 -7.41 -1.72
N ARG A 83 -2.89 -6.48 -1.66
CA ARG A 83 -3.99 -6.39 -2.65
C ARG A 83 -3.47 -6.06 -4.04
N VAL A 84 -2.48 -5.17 -4.18
CA VAL A 84 -1.84 -4.88 -5.48
C VAL A 84 -1.21 -6.15 -6.05
N LEU A 85 -0.45 -6.90 -5.24
CA LEU A 85 0.19 -8.14 -5.70
C LEU A 85 -0.85 -9.21 -6.09
N LEU A 86 -1.87 -9.43 -5.25
CA LEU A 86 -2.94 -10.39 -5.54
C LEU A 86 -3.71 -10.02 -6.82
N PHE A 87 -3.99 -8.73 -7.02
CA PHE A 87 -4.62 -8.24 -8.23
C PHE A 87 -3.80 -8.55 -9.47
N LEU A 88 -2.51 -8.20 -9.46
CA LEU A 88 -1.60 -8.45 -10.57
C LEU A 88 -1.42 -9.96 -10.86
N ASN A 89 -1.51 -10.82 -9.84
CA ASN A 89 -1.28 -12.26 -10.01
C ASN A 89 -2.53 -13.06 -10.44
N TYR A 90 -3.68 -12.75 -9.84
CA TYR A 90 -4.86 -13.63 -9.90
C TYR A 90 -6.06 -13.02 -10.61
N SER A 91 -6.16 -11.70 -10.62
CA SER A 91 -7.38 -11.01 -11.05
C SER A 91 -7.34 -10.56 -12.50
N LEU A 92 -6.14 -10.44 -13.07
CA LEU A 92 -5.92 -10.05 -14.47
C LEU A 92 -6.08 -11.21 -15.46
N LYS A 93 -6.47 -10.88 -16.68
CA LYS A 93 -6.52 -11.85 -17.78
C LYS A 93 -5.09 -12.34 -18.12
N PRO A 94 -4.92 -13.56 -18.67
CA PRO A 94 -3.59 -14.10 -18.97
C PRO A 94 -2.70 -13.15 -19.78
N ASN A 95 -3.24 -12.50 -20.82
CA ASN A 95 -2.48 -11.54 -21.63
C ASN A 95 -2.03 -10.31 -20.82
N GLU A 96 -2.89 -9.81 -19.92
CA GLU A 96 -2.58 -8.64 -19.07
C GLU A 96 -1.54 -8.99 -18.01
N ARG A 97 -1.53 -10.23 -17.53
CA ARG A 97 -0.49 -10.73 -16.61
C ARG A 97 0.88 -10.77 -17.27
N THR A 98 0.94 -11.19 -18.53
CA THR A 98 2.21 -11.28 -19.26
C THR A 98 2.73 -9.91 -19.71
N HIS A 99 1.86 -9.06 -20.26
CA HIS A 99 2.27 -7.78 -20.86
C HIS A 99 2.26 -6.62 -19.86
N GLY A 100 1.70 -6.82 -18.67
CA GLY A 100 1.48 -5.76 -17.70
C GLY A 100 0.26 -4.90 -18.02
N ILE A 101 -0.06 -4.03 -17.07
CA ILE A 101 -1.16 -3.08 -17.15
C ILE A 101 -0.68 -1.67 -16.79
N PRO A 102 -1.32 -0.63 -17.35
CA PRO A 102 -0.95 0.74 -17.04
C PRO A 102 -1.23 1.11 -15.58
N LEU A 103 -0.43 2.03 -15.04
CA LEU A 103 -0.56 2.54 -13.66
C LEU A 103 -1.99 2.94 -13.28
N ASN A 104 -2.68 3.64 -14.18
CA ASN A 104 -4.03 4.14 -13.93
C ASN A 104 -5.01 3.01 -13.61
N ARG A 105 -4.82 1.82 -14.17
CA ARG A 105 -5.68 0.65 -13.89
C ARG A 105 -5.46 0.12 -12.48
N ILE A 106 -4.21 0.11 -12.01
CA ILE A 106 -3.89 -0.28 -10.62
C ILE A 106 -4.46 0.77 -9.66
N ILE A 107 -4.30 2.06 -9.95
CA ILE A 107 -4.85 3.15 -9.13
C ILE A 107 -6.38 3.06 -9.07
N CYS A 108 -7.06 2.85 -10.20
CA CYS A 108 -8.52 2.68 -10.21
C CYS A 108 -8.94 1.49 -9.35
N PHE A 109 -8.23 0.36 -9.44
CA PHE A 109 -8.47 -0.82 -8.62
C PHE A 109 -8.31 -0.51 -7.12
N THR A 110 -7.19 0.07 -6.70
CA THR A 110 -6.92 0.38 -5.29
C THR A 110 -7.89 1.44 -4.75
N GLN A 111 -8.32 2.40 -5.57
CA GLN A 111 -9.33 3.38 -5.19
C GLN A 111 -10.69 2.75 -4.88
N MET A 112 -11.00 1.54 -5.39
CA MET A 112 -12.22 0.80 -5.02
C MET A 112 -12.23 0.35 -3.55
N TYR A 113 -11.06 0.31 -2.90
CA TYR A 113 -10.91 0.07 -1.47
C TYR A 113 -10.88 1.37 -0.66
N GLY A 114 -10.93 2.54 -1.33
CA GLY A 114 -10.81 3.85 -0.71
C GLY A 114 -9.36 4.33 -0.52
N TYR A 115 -8.36 3.63 -1.06
CA TYR A 115 -6.98 4.09 -1.00
C TYR A 115 -6.76 5.36 -1.82
N ARG A 116 -5.83 6.20 -1.36
CA ARG A 116 -5.45 7.41 -2.09
C ARG A 116 -4.52 7.05 -3.25
N GLY A 117 -4.69 7.73 -4.39
CA GLY A 117 -3.86 7.47 -5.57
C GLY A 117 -2.36 7.64 -5.31
N ASN A 118 -1.96 8.63 -4.52
CA ASN A 118 -0.55 8.83 -4.16
C ASN A 118 0.01 7.71 -3.27
N TRP A 119 -0.81 7.06 -2.44
CA TRP A 119 -0.40 5.86 -1.69
C TRP A 119 -0.18 4.68 -2.63
N SER A 120 -1.07 4.52 -3.60
CA SER A 120 -0.95 3.45 -4.61
C SER A 120 0.30 3.61 -5.46
N ILE A 121 0.59 4.84 -5.91
CA ILE A 121 1.82 5.17 -6.66
C ILE A 121 3.05 4.80 -5.82
N GLY A 122 3.14 5.32 -4.59
CA GLY A 122 4.30 5.07 -3.75
C GLY A 122 4.48 3.60 -3.37
N VAL A 123 3.39 2.83 -3.18
CA VAL A 123 3.46 1.38 -2.97
C VAL A 123 3.90 0.63 -4.22
N ILE A 124 3.47 1.04 -5.42
CA ILE A 124 3.92 0.42 -6.66
C ILE A 124 5.42 0.68 -6.87
N GLU A 125 5.87 1.92 -6.63
CA GLU A 125 7.30 2.25 -6.66
C GLU A 125 8.10 1.39 -5.68
N GLU A 126 7.64 1.31 -4.43
CA GLU A 126 8.26 0.46 -3.41
C GLU A 126 8.30 -1.01 -3.84
N CYS A 127 7.21 -1.54 -4.40
CA CYS A 127 7.15 -2.90 -4.94
C CYS A 127 8.13 -3.13 -6.09
N VAL A 128 8.39 -2.13 -6.94
CA VAL A 128 9.41 -2.24 -7.99
C VAL A 128 10.81 -2.25 -7.38
N ARG A 129 11.10 -1.36 -6.42
CA ARG A 129 12.40 -1.37 -5.69
C ARG A 129 12.65 -2.69 -4.96
N GLN A 130 11.61 -3.25 -4.34
CA GLN A 130 11.62 -4.55 -3.66
C GLN A 130 11.55 -5.74 -4.64
N ARG A 131 11.54 -5.49 -5.96
CA ARG A 131 11.45 -6.50 -7.02
C ARG A 131 10.24 -7.43 -6.89
N LEU A 132 9.15 -6.95 -6.29
CA LEU A 132 7.85 -7.63 -6.19
C LEU A 132 6.99 -7.41 -7.43
N VAL A 133 7.15 -6.26 -8.09
CA VAL A 133 6.47 -5.85 -9.32
C VAL A 133 7.55 -5.49 -10.34
N GLU A 134 7.32 -5.85 -11.61
CA GLU A 134 8.15 -5.42 -12.73
C GLU A 134 7.52 -4.20 -13.39
N CYS A 135 8.33 -3.16 -13.65
CA CYS A 135 8.05 -2.15 -14.66
C CYS A 135 8.55 -2.71 -16.00
N VAL A 136 7.67 -2.90 -16.98
CA VAL A 136 7.99 -3.61 -18.23
C VAL A 136 9.02 -2.84 -19.07
N GLU A 137 9.05 -1.52 -18.93
CA GLU A 137 9.91 -0.62 -19.68
C GLU A 137 11.34 -0.56 -19.13
N ILE A 138 11.62 -1.11 -17.94
CA ILE A 138 12.94 -1.05 -17.29
C ILE A 138 13.55 -2.46 -17.17
N PRO A 139 14.86 -2.63 -17.43
CA PRO A 139 15.54 -3.90 -17.21
C PRO A 139 15.43 -4.36 -15.74
N ALA A 140 15.08 -5.64 -15.54
CA ALA A 140 14.86 -6.24 -14.22
C ALA A 140 16.13 -6.37 -13.34
N ASP A 141 17.31 -6.10 -13.91
CA ASP A 141 18.64 -6.13 -13.28
C ASP A 141 19.39 -4.79 -13.37
N GLY A 142 18.70 -3.70 -13.75
CA GLY A 142 19.29 -2.37 -13.87
C GLY A 142 19.46 -1.65 -12.53
N ASP A 143 20.51 -0.83 -12.43
CA ASP A 143 20.75 0.07 -11.28
C ASP A 143 19.59 1.07 -11.06
N ASP A 144 18.79 1.32 -12.11
CA ASP A 144 17.63 2.20 -12.11
C ASP A 144 16.52 1.74 -11.15
N ILE A 145 16.50 0.46 -10.77
CA ILE A 145 15.51 -0.09 -9.82
C ILE A 145 15.66 0.54 -8.44
N VAL A 146 16.88 0.84 -7.98
CA VAL A 146 17.11 1.31 -6.60
C VAL A 146 16.49 2.69 -6.36
N ASN A 147 16.54 3.57 -7.36
CA ASN A 147 16.00 4.92 -7.31
C ASN A 147 14.74 5.08 -8.16
N PHE A 148 14.01 3.98 -8.38
CA PHE A 148 12.85 3.97 -9.27
C PHE A 148 11.77 4.95 -8.80
N ASN A 149 11.28 5.74 -9.76
CA ASN A 149 10.12 6.60 -9.65
C ASN A 149 9.29 6.44 -10.92
N ILE A 150 7.97 6.40 -10.78
CA ILE A 150 7.09 6.11 -11.90
C ILE A 150 7.07 7.26 -12.91
N SER A 151 7.11 6.90 -14.19
CA SER A 151 6.97 7.81 -15.33
C SER A 151 5.66 7.57 -16.08
N ASP A 152 5.21 8.58 -16.83
CA ASP A 152 3.98 8.48 -17.62
C ASP A 152 4.09 7.41 -18.71
N GLY A 153 3.07 6.55 -18.79
CA GLY A 153 2.96 5.50 -19.81
C GLY A 153 3.54 4.14 -19.43
N GLU A 154 4.16 4.00 -18.25
CA GLU A 154 4.71 2.73 -17.77
C GLU A 154 3.64 1.67 -17.47
N THR A 155 4.02 0.42 -17.68
CA THR A 155 3.19 -0.75 -17.46
C THR A 155 3.81 -1.70 -16.45
N PHE A 156 2.94 -2.32 -15.64
CA PHE A 156 3.36 -3.07 -14.46
C PHE A 156 2.76 -4.47 -14.48
N ARG A 157 3.57 -5.47 -14.10
CA ARG A 157 3.14 -6.85 -13.88
C ARG A 157 3.76 -7.42 -12.62
N ILE A 158 3.19 -8.50 -12.11
CA ILE A 158 3.79 -9.17 -10.96
C ILE A 158 5.14 -9.80 -11.36
N SER A 159 6.13 -9.62 -10.49
CA SER A 159 7.42 -10.30 -10.67
C SER A 159 7.35 -11.78 -10.24
N PRO A 160 8.35 -12.57 -10.59
CA PRO A 160 8.53 -13.93 -10.10
C PRO A 160 8.67 -14.03 -8.59
N LEU A 161 9.39 -13.09 -7.95
CA LEU A 161 9.47 -13.01 -6.50
C LEU A 161 8.10 -12.70 -5.88
N GLY A 162 7.38 -11.73 -6.43
CA GLY A 162 6.03 -11.39 -6.00
C GLY A 162 5.09 -12.59 -6.07
N SER A 163 5.12 -13.35 -7.17
CA SER A 163 4.32 -14.57 -7.32
C SER A 163 4.72 -15.65 -6.32
N MET A 164 6.02 -15.87 -6.11
CA MET A 164 6.55 -16.84 -5.15
C MET A 164 6.12 -16.51 -3.71
N ILE A 165 6.14 -15.22 -3.34
CA ILE A 165 5.67 -14.81 -2.01
C ILE A 165 4.20 -15.16 -1.82
N LEU A 166 3.35 -14.83 -2.80
CA LEU A 166 1.90 -15.10 -2.71
C LEU A 166 1.54 -16.58 -2.70
N GLN A 167 2.29 -17.42 -3.42
CA GLN A 167 2.00 -18.84 -3.57
C GLN A 167 2.53 -19.65 -2.39
N GLU A 168 3.68 -19.26 -1.85
CA GLU A 168 4.43 -20.09 -0.93
C GLU A 168 4.80 -19.40 0.38
N ILE A 169 5.57 -18.30 0.32
CA ILE A 169 6.22 -17.72 1.50
C ILE A 169 5.21 -17.11 2.47
N LEU A 170 4.16 -16.47 1.94
CA LEU A 170 3.16 -15.76 2.75
C LEU A 170 2.47 -16.66 3.78
N ASN A 171 2.38 -17.97 3.53
CA ASN A 171 1.72 -18.93 4.40
C ASN A 171 2.67 -19.59 5.42
N GLU A 172 3.95 -19.23 5.42
CA GLU A 172 4.94 -19.84 6.31
C GLU A 172 4.94 -19.12 7.66
N ASN A 173 4.80 -19.88 8.76
CA ASN A 173 4.73 -19.31 10.11
C ASN A 173 5.97 -18.48 10.46
N ILE A 174 7.15 -18.94 10.01
CA ILE A 174 8.40 -18.22 10.24
C ILE A 174 8.42 -16.86 9.52
N TYR A 175 7.82 -16.77 8.33
CA TYR A 175 7.69 -15.51 7.62
C TYR A 175 6.85 -14.55 8.45
N LEU A 176 5.64 -14.97 8.86
CA LEU A 176 4.76 -14.17 9.71
C LEU A 176 5.45 -13.73 11.01
N ALA A 177 6.09 -14.66 11.74
CA ALA A 177 6.78 -14.33 12.99
C ALA A 177 7.83 -13.22 12.81
N LEU A 178 8.58 -13.26 11.71
CA LEU A 178 9.65 -12.31 11.41
C LEU A 178 9.16 -10.97 10.86
N LEU A 179 7.86 -10.79 10.63
CA LEU A 179 7.30 -9.47 10.28
C LEU A 179 7.11 -8.58 11.51
N ALA A 180 7.04 -9.17 12.71
CA ALA A 180 6.71 -8.47 13.94
C ALA A 180 7.63 -7.28 14.25
N PRO A 181 8.97 -7.37 14.13
CA PRO A 181 9.89 -6.26 14.42
C PRO A 181 9.60 -4.98 13.65
N ASP A 182 9.26 -5.13 12.37
CA ASP A 182 9.08 -4.00 11.46
C ASP A 182 7.61 -3.59 11.30
N LEU A 183 6.67 -4.30 11.94
CA LEU A 183 5.26 -4.00 11.80
C LEU A 183 4.88 -2.82 12.71
N PRO A 184 4.31 -1.73 12.17
CA PRO A 184 3.73 -0.71 13.03
C PRO A 184 2.44 -1.24 13.63
N PHE A 185 2.29 -1.18 14.95
CA PHE A 185 1.07 -1.56 15.64
C PHE A 185 0.26 -0.32 15.98
N HIS A 186 -1.04 -0.37 15.73
CA HIS A 186 -1.98 0.69 16.12
C HIS A 186 -2.84 0.29 17.33
N ASP A 187 -2.46 -0.78 18.03
CA ASP A 187 -3.10 -1.28 19.25
C ASP A 187 -2.04 -1.59 20.29
N ILE A 188 -2.13 -0.96 21.47
CA ILE A 188 -1.12 -1.09 22.53
C ILE A 188 -1.16 -2.48 23.19
N GLU A 189 -2.35 -3.09 23.30
CA GLU A 189 -2.49 -4.42 23.91
C GLU A 189 -1.85 -5.49 23.03
N SER A 190 -2.15 -5.47 21.73
CA SER A 190 -1.54 -6.36 20.75
C SER A 190 -0.03 -6.14 20.66
N TYR A 191 0.42 -4.88 20.66
CA TYR A 191 1.84 -4.52 20.67
C TYR A 191 2.56 -5.14 21.88
N ASN A 192 2.08 -4.89 23.11
CA ASN A 192 2.70 -5.39 24.33
C ASN A 192 2.76 -6.92 24.35
N LYS A 193 1.69 -7.59 23.89
CA LYS A 193 1.64 -9.05 23.80
C LYS A 193 2.71 -9.59 22.84
N ILE A 194 2.82 -8.99 21.66
CA ILE A 194 3.79 -9.39 20.63
C ILE A 194 5.23 -9.11 21.07
N ILE A 195 5.49 -7.97 21.70
CA ILE A 195 6.81 -7.66 22.28
C ILE A 195 7.22 -8.67 23.32
N GLN A 196 6.31 -9.03 24.22
CA GLN A 196 6.59 -9.98 25.29
C GLN A 196 7.00 -11.34 24.70
N GLU A 197 6.21 -11.86 23.77
CA GLU A 197 6.50 -13.12 23.08
C GLU A 197 7.81 -13.04 22.29
N TYR A 198 8.04 -11.96 21.55
CA TYR A 198 9.27 -11.75 20.79
C TYR A 198 10.50 -11.71 21.70
N SER A 199 10.41 -11.00 22.84
CA SER A 199 11.48 -10.91 23.84
C SER A 199 11.76 -12.25 24.51
N GLU A 200 10.72 -13.02 24.80
CA GLU A 200 10.84 -14.38 25.32
C GLU A 200 11.58 -15.27 24.32
N VAL A 201 11.19 -15.25 23.05
CA VAL A 201 11.88 -16.03 22.00
C VAL A 201 13.34 -15.61 21.87
N LEU A 202 13.64 -14.30 21.83
CA LEU A 202 15.01 -13.79 21.76
C LEU A 202 15.86 -14.19 22.97
N SER A 203 15.26 -14.29 24.17
CA SER A 203 15.98 -14.72 25.37
C SER A 203 16.55 -16.14 25.26
N TYR A 204 15.95 -16.98 24.40
CA TYR A 204 16.45 -18.32 24.09
C TYR A 204 17.49 -18.34 22.94
N MET A 205 17.67 -17.24 22.21
CA MET A 205 18.52 -17.16 21.02
C MET A 205 19.96 -16.67 21.26
N GLY A 206 20.30 -16.17 22.45
CA GLY A 206 21.64 -15.72 22.80
C GLY A 206 21.76 -14.21 23.02
N ASP A 207 22.97 -13.66 22.83
CA ASP A 207 23.34 -12.29 23.23
C ASP A 207 22.41 -11.24 22.58
N GLY A 208 21.51 -10.65 23.37
CA GLY A 208 20.45 -9.73 22.94
C GLY A 208 20.93 -8.39 22.34
N THR A 209 22.22 -8.30 22.03
CA THR A 209 22.90 -7.16 21.39
C THR A 209 23.27 -7.44 19.94
N LYS A 210 23.19 -8.70 19.49
CA LYS A 210 23.46 -9.10 18.10
C LYS A 210 22.20 -9.70 17.50
N ASN A 211 21.72 -9.13 16.40
CA ASN A 211 20.61 -9.64 15.60
C ASN A 211 20.97 -10.95 14.87
N GLU A 212 21.55 -11.92 15.58
CA GLU A 212 21.95 -13.22 15.05
C GLU A 212 20.90 -14.25 15.44
N ILE A 213 19.93 -14.53 14.56
CA ILE A 213 19.04 -15.67 14.76
C ILE A 213 19.82 -16.94 14.44
N LEU A 214 20.26 -17.63 15.48
CA LEU A 214 20.87 -18.95 15.38
C LEU A 214 19.82 -19.98 14.91
N LYS A 215 20.30 -21.09 14.34
CA LYS A 215 19.47 -22.17 13.82
C LYS A 215 18.42 -22.66 14.83
N ASP A 216 18.80 -22.80 16.10
CA ASP A 216 17.92 -23.24 17.18
C ASP A 216 16.83 -22.20 17.49
N GLY A 217 17.12 -20.90 17.27
CA GLY A 217 16.16 -19.82 17.36
C GLY A 217 15.10 -19.86 16.25
N ILE A 218 15.48 -20.25 15.03
CA ILE A 218 14.53 -20.39 13.91
C ILE A 218 13.47 -21.45 14.24
N ASP A 219 13.89 -22.61 14.75
CA ASP A 219 12.98 -23.69 15.14
C ASP A 219 12.04 -23.24 16.29
N LEU A 220 12.52 -22.43 17.23
CA LEU A 220 11.70 -21.81 18.29
C LEU A 220 10.70 -20.79 17.73
N LEU A 221 11.11 -19.90 16.82
CA LEU A 221 10.19 -18.95 16.16
C LEU A 221 9.10 -19.67 15.36
N SER A 222 9.48 -20.67 14.56
CA SER A 222 8.57 -21.46 13.74
C SER A 222 7.47 -22.15 14.58
N SER A 223 7.78 -22.48 15.84
CA SER A 223 6.86 -23.16 16.76
C SER A 223 6.21 -22.24 17.81
N SER A 224 6.65 -20.98 17.90
CA SER A 224 6.18 -19.98 18.88
C SER A 224 4.72 -19.56 18.68
N GLN A 225 4.17 -18.88 19.68
CA GLN A 225 2.84 -18.27 19.59
C GLN A 225 2.87 -16.96 18.80
N LEU A 226 4.06 -16.39 18.54
CA LEU A 226 4.26 -15.12 17.84
C LEU A 226 3.58 -15.06 16.48
N ALA A 227 3.79 -16.07 15.62
CA ALA A 227 3.18 -16.10 14.29
C ALA A 227 1.64 -16.09 14.36
N LYS A 228 1.06 -16.75 15.37
CA LYS A 228 -0.38 -16.84 15.59
C LYS A 228 -0.94 -15.52 16.12
N ASP A 229 -0.23 -14.91 17.07
CA ASP A 229 -0.63 -13.63 17.65
C ASP A 229 -0.56 -12.49 16.63
N LEU A 230 0.48 -12.49 15.79
CA LEU A 230 0.57 -11.56 14.66
C LEU A 230 -0.49 -11.84 13.60
N GLY A 231 -0.71 -13.12 13.27
CA GLY A 231 -1.76 -13.54 12.34
C GLY A 231 -3.16 -13.10 12.78
N TRP A 232 -3.43 -13.23 14.08
CA TRP A 232 -4.64 -12.68 14.70
C TRP A 232 -4.69 -11.17 14.49
N TYR A 233 -3.62 -10.44 14.83
CA TYR A 233 -3.59 -8.97 14.74
C TYR A 233 -3.93 -8.50 13.33
N LEU A 234 -3.24 -9.07 12.34
CA LEU A 234 -3.47 -8.78 10.93
C LEU A 234 -4.92 -9.09 10.53
N SER A 235 -5.50 -10.21 10.98
CA SER A 235 -6.88 -10.56 10.65
C SER A 235 -7.91 -9.53 11.10
N GLU A 236 -7.62 -8.75 12.13
CA GLU A 236 -8.56 -7.77 12.66
C GLU A 236 -8.31 -6.40 12.07
N GLN A 237 -7.07 -6.08 11.70
CA GLN A 237 -6.81 -5.01 10.74
C GLN A 237 -7.55 -5.27 9.41
N TYR A 238 -7.61 -6.53 8.95
CA TYR A 238 -8.33 -6.88 7.73
C TYR A 238 -9.83 -6.56 7.83
N LYS A 239 -10.46 -6.85 8.97
CA LYS A 239 -11.89 -6.53 9.20
C LYS A 239 -12.15 -5.03 9.07
N LEU A 240 -11.23 -4.21 9.58
CA LEU A 240 -11.31 -2.75 9.48
C LEU A 240 -11.08 -2.24 8.05
N GLU A 241 -10.28 -2.95 7.24
CA GLU A 241 -9.90 -2.57 5.87
C GLU A 241 -10.72 -3.30 4.78
N SER A 242 -11.69 -4.13 5.16
CA SER A 242 -12.52 -4.91 4.24
C SER A 242 -13.54 -4.05 3.50
N ILE A 243 -13.84 -4.39 2.24
CA ILE A 243 -14.87 -3.67 1.46
C ILE A 243 -16.26 -4.11 1.93
N SER A 244 -17.06 -3.15 2.39
CA SER A 244 -18.46 -3.37 2.78
C SER A 244 -19.46 -3.20 1.62
N SER A 245 -19.01 -2.72 0.45
CA SER A 245 -19.88 -2.46 -0.71
C SER A 245 -20.17 -3.72 -1.53
N ALA A 246 -21.47 -4.05 -1.63
CA ALA A 246 -21.96 -5.10 -2.53
C ALA A 246 -21.66 -4.80 -4.02
N GLY A 247 -21.62 -3.51 -4.39
CA GLY A 247 -21.32 -3.09 -5.77
C GLY A 247 -19.85 -3.37 -6.14
N ALA A 248 -18.92 -3.03 -5.25
CA ALA A 248 -17.51 -3.33 -5.45
C ALA A 248 -17.24 -4.85 -5.46
N ASN A 249 -17.88 -5.61 -4.57
CA ASN A 249 -17.77 -7.07 -4.52
C ASN A 249 -18.34 -7.77 -5.77
N SER A 250 -19.14 -7.07 -6.59
CA SER A 250 -19.64 -7.61 -7.86
C SER A 250 -18.61 -7.51 -9.00
N LEU A 251 -17.57 -6.68 -8.86
CA LEU A 251 -16.48 -6.60 -9.83
C LEU A 251 -15.58 -7.83 -9.71
N SER A 252 -15.37 -8.55 -10.81
CA SER A 252 -14.62 -9.81 -10.83
C SER A 252 -13.20 -9.67 -10.29
N GLU A 253 -12.52 -8.56 -10.61
CA GLU A 253 -11.15 -8.30 -10.18
C GLU A 253 -11.05 -8.11 -8.66
N ILE A 254 -12.03 -7.45 -8.05
CA ILE A 254 -12.12 -7.30 -6.59
C ILE A 254 -12.44 -8.64 -5.95
N ARG A 255 -13.46 -9.34 -6.45
CA ARG A 255 -13.87 -10.63 -5.92
C ARG A 255 -12.71 -11.63 -5.92
N LEU A 256 -12.01 -11.79 -7.04
CA LEU A 256 -10.88 -12.72 -7.13
C LEU A 256 -9.73 -12.35 -6.19
N THR A 257 -9.46 -11.05 -6.03
CA THR A 257 -8.45 -10.55 -5.09
C THR A 257 -8.85 -10.85 -3.65
N GLU A 258 -10.08 -10.51 -3.26
CA GLU A 258 -10.58 -10.75 -1.91
C GLU A 258 -10.78 -12.23 -1.60
N ASP A 259 -11.16 -13.08 -2.55
CA ASP A 259 -11.25 -14.53 -2.36
C ASP A 259 -9.88 -15.11 -1.95
N LYS A 260 -8.80 -14.66 -2.59
CA LYS A 260 -7.42 -15.06 -2.25
C LYS A 260 -6.98 -14.47 -0.92
N LEU A 261 -7.28 -13.21 -0.67
CA LEU A 261 -6.95 -12.57 0.60
C LEU A 261 -7.68 -13.23 1.77
N GLN A 262 -8.98 -13.50 1.64
CA GLN A 262 -9.77 -14.20 2.65
C GLN A 262 -9.27 -15.62 2.91
N SER A 263 -8.85 -16.34 1.86
CA SER A 263 -8.22 -17.65 2.02
C SER A 263 -6.96 -17.58 2.88
N PHE A 264 -6.13 -16.54 2.69
CA PHE A 264 -4.96 -16.28 3.52
C PHE A 264 -5.37 -15.88 4.96
N ILE A 265 -6.34 -14.97 5.13
CA ILE A 265 -6.83 -14.61 6.47
C ILE A 265 -7.38 -15.84 7.21
N HIS A 266 -8.03 -16.75 6.51
CA HIS A 266 -8.53 -17.99 7.11
C HIS A 266 -7.40 -18.93 7.56
N SER A 267 -6.30 -19.03 6.81
CA SER A 267 -5.17 -19.88 7.21
C SER A 267 -4.53 -19.38 8.51
N ILE A 268 -4.34 -18.07 8.64
CA ILE A 268 -3.69 -17.45 9.80
C ILE A 268 -4.60 -17.32 11.04
N THR A 269 -5.92 -17.39 10.88
CA THR A 269 -6.90 -17.24 11.99
C THR A 269 -7.44 -18.55 12.56
N SER A 270 -7.11 -19.70 11.95
CA SER A 270 -7.66 -21.01 12.32
C SER A 270 -7.40 -21.46 13.77
N HIS A 271 -6.64 -20.69 14.56
CA HIS A 271 -6.29 -21.02 15.94
C HIS A 271 -6.58 -19.84 16.89
N GLN A 272 -7.71 -19.96 17.61
CA GLN A 272 -8.24 -19.16 18.72
C GLN A 272 -8.97 -17.82 18.42
N LYS A 273 -10.14 -17.67 19.04
CA LYS A 273 -10.95 -16.44 19.10
C LYS A 273 -10.68 -15.75 20.44
N VAL A 274 -10.12 -14.55 20.39
CA VAL A 274 -10.25 -13.53 21.43
C VAL A 274 -10.75 -12.27 20.73
N ALA A 275 -11.71 -11.56 21.32
CA ALA A 275 -12.22 -10.32 20.75
C ALA A 275 -11.33 -9.16 21.20
N THR A 276 -10.89 -8.30 20.29
CA THR A 276 -10.27 -7.02 20.68
C THR A 276 -11.30 -5.91 20.79
N PRO A 277 -11.05 -4.94 21.68
CA PRO A 277 -11.85 -3.71 21.75
C PRO A 277 -11.65 -2.82 20.51
N LYS A 278 -12.64 -1.97 20.22
CA LYS A 278 -12.56 -0.94 19.18
C LYS A 278 -11.52 0.11 19.54
N ILE A 279 -10.65 0.43 18.59
CA ILE A 279 -9.59 1.43 18.76
C ILE A 279 -10.11 2.80 18.29
N ASP A 280 -10.16 3.75 19.22
CA ASP A 280 -10.29 5.19 18.97
C ASP A 280 -8.98 5.89 19.37
N ASN A 281 -7.93 5.86 18.54
CA ASN A 281 -6.87 6.89 18.51
C ASN A 281 -5.73 6.61 17.49
N PRO A 282 -4.91 7.64 17.13
CA PRO A 282 -3.88 7.60 16.09
C PRO A 282 -2.47 7.22 16.59
N ASN A 283 -2.32 6.59 17.77
CA ASN A 283 -1.00 6.24 18.29
C ASN A 283 -0.43 5.01 17.55
N GLN A 284 0.83 5.12 17.13
CA GLN A 284 1.61 4.05 16.51
C GLN A 284 2.63 3.55 17.54
N TYR A 285 2.77 2.23 17.67
CA TYR A 285 3.77 1.55 18.50
C TYR A 285 4.63 0.69 17.57
N THR A 286 5.95 0.83 17.65
CA THR A 286 6.95 0.05 16.92
C THR A 286 7.87 -0.60 17.94
N LEU A 287 8.43 -1.79 17.65
CA LEU A 287 9.44 -2.37 18.52
C LEU A 287 10.64 -1.42 18.55
N ASP A 288 10.79 -0.67 19.65
CA ASP A 288 11.97 0.14 19.91
C ASP A 288 13.17 -0.81 20.10
N LEU A 289 13.80 -1.17 18.99
CA LEU A 289 15.18 -1.68 19.02
C LEU A 289 16.06 -0.56 19.62
N PRO A 290 17.06 -0.87 20.45
CA PRO A 290 17.90 0.15 21.06
C PRO A 290 18.44 1.09 19.97
N GLU A 291 18.07 2.37 20.07
CA GLU A 291 18.51 3.43 19.16
C GLU A 291 20.03 3.45 19.11
N ILE A 292 20.59 3.06 17.97
CA ILE A 292 21.93 3.50 17.59
C ILE A 292 21.71 4.74 16.73
N THR A 293 21.95 5.87 17.36
CA THR A 293 22.06 7.18 16.72
C THR A 293 22.88 7.08 15.44
N ASP A 294 22.26 7.34 14.30
CA ASP A 294 22.72 8.42 13.44
C ASP A 294 21.61 8.91 12.51
N THR A 295 21.30 10.18 12.72
CA THR A 295 20.57 11.10 11.85
C THR A 295 20.74 10.78 10.37
N ILE A 296 19.72 10.16 9.76
CA ILE A 296 19.40 10.40 8.35
C ILE A 296 18.12 11.22 8.36
N SER A 297 18.33 12.53 8.25
CA SER A 297 17.28 13.45 7.85
C SER A 297 16.57 12.83 6.65
N SER A 298 15.24 12.71 6.73
CA SER A 298 14.39 12.43 5.57
C SER A 298 14.93 13.22 4.38
N PRO A 299 15.12 12.60 3.20
CA PRO A 299 15.43 13.37 2.01
C PRO A 299 14.32 14.42 1.91
N THR A 300 14.75 15.66 2.02
CA THR A 300 13.93 16.85 1.87
C THR A 300 13.17 16.64 0.58
N VAL A 301 11.84 16.68 0.69
CA VAL A 301 10.88 16.64 -0.41
C VAL A 301 11.50 17.32 -1.63
N SER A 302 12.04 16.52 -2.55
CA SER A 302 12.35 17.02 -3.88
C SER A 302 10.99 17.41 -4.42
N LYS A 303 10.83 18.72 -4.63
CA LYS A 303 9.58 19.33 -5.05
C LYS A 303 8.99 18.45 -6.14
N CYS A 304 7.84 17.84 -5.81
CA CYS A 304 6.94 17.22 -6.77
C CYS A 304 6.95 18.13 -7.99
N ARG A 305 7.52 17.66 -9.11
CA ARG A 305 7.43 18.38 -10.38
C ARG A 305 5.93 18.47 -10.61
N LYS A 306 5.37 19.64 -10.29
CA LYS A 306 4.00 20.00 -10.63
C LYS A 306 3.87 19.59 -12.09
N SER A 307 2.89 18.75 -12.42
CA SER A 307 2.34 18.79 -13.76
C SER A 307 2.14 20.27 -14.04
N VAL A 308 2.84 20.78 -15.04
CA VAL A 308 2.78 22.20 -15.37
C VAL A 308 1.40 22.38 -15.98
N ILE A 309 0.42 22.55 -15.11
CA ILE A 309 -0.92 22.97 -15.46
C ILE A 309 -0.72 24.37 -16.00
N GLU A 310 -0.87 24.53 -17.31
CA GLU A 310 -0.83 25.84 -17.95
C GLU A 310 -1.88 26.73 -17.28
N PRO A 311 -1.48 27.74 -16.49
CA PRO A 311 -2.42 28.55 -15.71
C PRO A 311 -3.43 29.29 -16.60
N GLU A 312 -3.04 29.54 -17.85
CA GLU A 312 -3.84 30.18 -18.89
C GLU A 312 -5.05 29.31 -19.27
N LEU A 313 -4.84 28.02 -19.47
CA LEU A 313 -5.88 27.08 -19.89
C LEU A 313 -6.92 26.84 -18.78
N VAL A 314 -6.49 26.88 -17.52
CA VAL A 314 -7.39 26.81 -16.36
C VAL A 314 -8.22 28.08 -16.18
N ARG A 315 -7.64 29.26 -16.44
CA ARG A 315 -8.39 30.53 -16.40
C ARG A 315 -9.52 30.55 -17.42
N GLU A 316 -9.30 29.94 -18.58
CA GLU A 316 -10.35 29.79 -19.59
C GLU A 316 -11.51 28.91 -19.12
N LEU A 317 -11.28 27.94 -18.23
CA LEU A 317 -12.32 27.07 -17.67
C LEU A 317 -13.16 27.74 -16.58
N LEU A 318 -12.68 28.83 -15.97
CA LEU A 318 -13.36 29.48 -14.86
C LEU A 318 -14.48 30.41 -15.36
N PRO A 319 -15.56 30.53 -14.57
CA PRO A 319 -16.63 31.46 -14.88
C PRO A 319 -16.24 32.89 -14.55
N GLU A 320 -16.78 33.86 -15.30
CA GLU A 320 -16.43 35.27 -15.14
C GLU A 320 -16.83 35.84 -13.76
N LYS A 321 -17.88 35.27 -13.14
CA LYS A 321 -18.46 35.73 -11.87
C LYS A 321 -18.32 34.71 -10.75
N LEU A 322 -17.09 34.31 -10.44
CA LEU A 322 -16.84 33.40 -9.32
C LEU A 322 -16.63 34.13 -7.98
N ASP A 323 -16.04 35.33 -8.02
CA ASP A 323 -15.64 36.05 -6.83
C ASP A 323 -16.83 36.38 -5.93
N ASN A 324 -16.72 36.02 -4.66
CA ASN A 324 -17.74 36.20 -3.62
C ASN A 324 -19.09 35.50 -3.89
N LEU A 325 -19.17 34.63 -4.91
CA LEU A 325 -20.39 33.89 -5.22
C LEU A 325 -20.72 32.91 -4.09
N LYS A 326 -21.99 32.92 -3.64
CA LYS A 326 -22.52 31.97 -2.66
C LYS A 326 -23.76 31.31 -3.20
N ILE A 327 -23.71 29.99 -3.37
CA ILE A 327 -24.87 29.19 -3.73
C ILE A 327 -25.45 28.58 -2.46
N ASN A 328 -26.75 28.77 -2.27
CA ASN A 328 -27.49 28.38 -1.07
C ASN A 328 -26.93 28.98 0.23
N ASN A 329 -26.22 30.11 0.24
CA ASN A 329 -25.43 30.65 1.37
C ASN A 329 -24.14 29.86 1.68
N SER A 330 -23.48 29.25 0.68
CA SER A 330 -22.16 28.61 0.83
C SER A 330 -21.25 29.02 -0.31
N GLU A 331 -20.05 29.50 0.03
CA GLU A 331 -18.97 29.72 -0.93
C GLU A 331 -18.37 28.39 -1.44
N PHE A 332 -18.50 27.31 -0.66
CA PHE A 332 -17.90 26.02 -1.05
C PHE A 332 -18.63 25.35 -2.20
N VAL A 333 -19.92 25.63 -2.41
CA VAL A 333 -20.70 25.01 -3.49
C VAL A 333 -20.14 25.36 -4.87
N PRO A 334 -19.99 26.65 -5.25
CA PRO A 334 -19.41 27.00 -6.55
C PRO A 334 -17.93 26.61 -6.65
N LEU A 335 -17.15 26.71 -5.56
CA LEU A 335 -15.74 26.31 -5.55
C LEU A 335 -15.54 24.80 -5.79
N ILE A 336 -16.37 23.95 -5.17
CA ILE A 336 -16.31 22.50 -5.36
C ILE A 336 -16.73 22.13 -6.79
N LEU A 337 -17.77 22.77 -7.34
CA LEU A 337 -18.19 22.54 -8.73
C LEU A 337 -17.06 22.87 -9.71
N CYS A 338 -16.46 24.06 -9.60
CA CYS A 338 -15.33 24.47 -10.44
C CYS A 338 -14.13 23.52 -10.29
N ALA A 339 -13.80 23.12 -9.06
CA ALA A 339 -12.69 22.19 -8.82
C ALA A 339 -12.91 20.82 -9.47
N LEU A 340 -14.13 20.27 -9.39
CA LEU A 340 -14.45 18.99 -10.03
C LEU A 340 -14.45 19.10 -11.55
N VAL A 341 -14.91 20.22 -12.11
CA VAL A 341 -14.85 20.51 -13.55
C VAL A 341 -13.40 20.53 -14.06
N ILE A 342 -12.54 21.30 -13.39
CA ILE A 342 -11.11 21.38 -13.74
C ILE A 342 -10.49 19.99 -13.70
N ARG A 343 -10.78 19.22 -12.65
CA ARG A 343 -10.24 17.85 -12.52
C ARG A 343 -10.78 16.90 -13.58
N LYS A 344 -12.06 16.99 -13.95
CA LYS A 344 -12.65 16.22 -15.04
C LYS A 344 -12.02 16.56 -16.39
N PHE A 345 -11.77 17.84 -16.65
CA PHE A 345 -11.08 18.30 -17.86
C PHE A 345 -9.68 17.68 -17.99
N PHE A 346 -8.97 17.49 -16.87
CA PHE A 346 -7.69 16.77 -16.82
C PHE A 346 -7.81 15.24 -16.73
N GLY A 347 -8.97 14.66 -17.02
CA GLY A 347 -9.18 13.21 -17.05
C GLY A 347 -9.38 12.56 -15.67
N HIS A 348 -9.57 13.33 -14.61
CA HIS A 348 -9.83 12.81 -13.26
C HIS A 348 -11.34 12.80 -12.95
N GLU A 349 -11.99 11.66 -13.21
CA GLU A 349 -13.42 11.47 -12.94
C GLU A 349 -13.74 11.30 -11.44
N VAL A 350 -12.82 10.74 -10.64
CA VAL A 350 -13.02 10.42 -9.21
C VAL A 350 -12.06 11.21 -8.34
N ASN A 351 -12.59 11.92 -7.33
CA ASN A 351 -11.83 12.92 -6.58
C ASN A 351 -12.03 12.80 -5.07
N PHE A 352 -10.97 13.01 -4.29
CA PHE A 352 -11.05 13.08 -2.82
C PHE A 352 -11.07 14.53 -2.32
N GLY A 353 -11.54 14.74 -1.09
CA GLY A 353 -11.65 16.08 -0.49
C GLY A 353 -10.33 16.87 -0.51
N ILE A 354 -9.20 16.20 -0.33
CA ILE A 354 -7.87 16.83 -0.40
C ILE A 354 -7.54 17.31 -1.83
N ASN A 355 -7.90 16.53 -2.86
CA ASN A 355 -7.64 16.92 -4.24
C ASN A 355 -8.52 18.10 -4.66
N ILE A 356 -9.76 18.14 -4.18
CA ILE A 356 -10.66 19.28 -4.36
C ILE A 356 -10.07 20.52 -3.68
N ALA A 357 -9.63 20.41 -2.43
CA ALA A 357 -9.01 21.53 -1.70
C ALA A 357 -7.73 22.04 -2.39
N GLN A 358 -6.86 21.14 -2.84
CA GLN A 358 -5.67 21.49 -3.60
C GLN A 358 -6.02 22.21 -4.92
N THR A 359 -7.03 21.72 -5.63
CA THR A 359 -7.46 22.33 -6.89
C THR A 359 -8.01 23.74 -6.64
N ILE A 360 -8.82 23.92 -5.60
CA ILE A 360 -9.31 25.24 -5.19
C ILE A 360 -8.13 26.19 -4.94
N ASN A 361 -7.19 25.79 -4.09
CA ASN A 361 -6.09 26.66 -3.63
C ASN A 361 -5.03 26.94 -4.71
N ASN A 362 -4.87 26.06 -5.68
CA ASN A 362 -3.85 26.21 -6.71
C ASN A 362 -4.37 26.93 -7.96
N HIS A 363 -5.69 26.90 -8.19
CA HIS A 363 -6.27 27.26 -9.49
C HIS A 363 -7.44 28.21 -9.44
N ILE A 364 -8.14 28.32 -8.31
CA ILE A 364 -9.44 28.98 -8.24
C ILE A 364 -9.39 30.24 -7.38
N VAL A 365 -8.71 30.18 -6.23
CA VAL A 365 -8.65 31.29 -5.27
C VAL A 365 -7.24 31.87 -5.17
N ASP A 366 -7.17 33.16 -4.86
CA ASP A 366 -5.91 33.84 -4.59
C ASP A 366 -5.24 33.36 -3.30
N GLU A 367 -3.94 33.67 -3.15
CA GLU A 367 -3.14 33.34 -1.96
C GLU A 367 -3.79 33.77 -0.64
N ASN A 368 -4.48 34.91 -0.62
CA ASN A 368 -5.16 35.43 0.58
C ASN A 368 -6.47 34.72 0.92
N ASN A 369 -7.00 33.90 0.00
CA ASN A 369 -8.30 33.25 0.10
C ASN A 369 -8.22 31.72 0.14
N LYS A 370 -7.01 31.17 0.35
CA LYS A 370 -6.78 29.72 0.46
C LYS A 370 -7.68 29.09 1.51
N LYS A 371 -8.24 27.94 1.15
CA LYS A 371 -9.15 27.16 1.99
C LYS A 371 -8.40 26.01 2.63
N GLU A 372 -8.48 25.93 3.95
CA GLU A 372 -7.98 24.77 4.69
C GLU A 372 -8.62 23.47 4.21
N SER A 373 -7.83 22.41 4.04
CA SER A 373 -8.32 21.10 3.59
C SER A 373 -9.39 20.55 4.55
N THR A 374 -9.30 20.88 5.83
CA THR A 374 -10.28 20.52 6.87
C THR A 374 -11.63 21.21 6.66
N ASN A 375 -11.63 22.47 6.20
CA ASN A 375 -12.84 23.24 5.92
C ASN A 375 -13.56 22.70 4.67
N VAL A 376 -12.82 22.43 3.60
CA VAL A 376 -13.38 21.79 2.39
C VAL A 376 -13.95 20.41 2.73
N SER A 377 -13.23 19.61 3.52
CA SER A 377 -13.70 18.29 3.97
C SER A 377 -14.92 18.36 4.90
N ARG A 378 -15.04 19.41 5.72
CA ARG A 378 -16.24 19.66 6.53
C ARG A 378 -17.41 20.06 5.64
N ALA A 379 -17.19 20.91 4.65
CA ALA A 379 -18.21 21.32 3.68
C ALA A 379 -18.75 20.11 2.90
N LEU A 380 -17.88 19.27 2.35
CA LEU A 380 -18.25 18.04 1.62
C LEU A 380 -19.06 17.02 2.44
N ARG A 381 -18.95 17.08 3.78
CA ARG A 381 -19.74 16.23 4.69
C ARG A 381 -21.10 16.84 5.07
N SER A 382 -21.32 18.12 4.79
CA SER A 382 -22.57 18.81 5.14
C SER A 382 -23.76 18.27 4.35
N ALA A 383 -24.93 18.19 4.98
CA ALA A 383 -26.17 17.73 4.33
C ALA A 383 -26.48 18.53 3.06
N LYS A 384 -26.20 19.83 3.10
CA LYS A 384 -26.40 20.78 2.01
C LYS A 384 -25.57 20.48 0.76
N ILE A 385 -24.32 20.07 0.91
CA ILE A 385 -23.48 19.68 -0.24
C ILE A 385 -23.84 18.27 -0.70
N LYS A 386 -24.13 17.37 0.24
CA LYS A 386 -24.56 16.00 -0.09
C LYS A 386 -25.85 15.94 -0.90
N SER A 387 -26.74 16.92 -0.73
CA SER A 387 -28.01 17.00 -1.46
C SER A 387 -27.90 17.67 -2.84
N LEU A 388 -26.70 18.09 -3.27
CA LEU A 388 -26.54 18.77 -4.57
C LEU A 388 -26.78 17.79 -5.71
N PRO A 389 -27.69 18.06 -6.66
CA PRO A 389 -28.09 17.07 -7.65
C PRO A 389 -27.00 16.68 -8.64
N TRP A 390 -26.09 17.60 -8.96
CA TRP A 390 -24.94 17.40 -9.86
C TRP A 390 -23.76 16.66 -9.21
N LEU A 391 -23.77 16.53 -7.88
CA LEU A 391 -22.68 15.89 -7.16
C LEU A 391 -22.98 14.40 -7.00
N LEU A 392 -22.07 13.57 -7.49
CA LEU A 392 -22.06 12.14 -7.20
C LEU A 392 -21.13 11.91 -6.00
N ILE A 393 -21.67 11.32 -4.94
CA ILE A 393 -20.90 10.92 -3.77
C ILE A 393 -20.91 9.40 -3.71
N ARG A 394 -19.72 8.81 -3.85
CA ARG A 394 -19.51 7.38 -3.61
C ARG A 394 -19.25 7.18 -2.13
N GLU A 395 -20.30 6.74 -1.44
CA GLU A 395 -20.26 6.35 -0.02
C GLU A 395 -20.06 4.84 0.15
N ASP A 396 -20.03 4.10 -0.96
CA ASP A 396 -19.75 2.67 -1.04
C ASP A 396 -18.27 2.35 -0.82
N LEU A 397 -17.39 3.34 -0.98
CA LEU A 397 -16.00 3.28 -0.59
C LEU A 397 -15.90 3.54 0.92
N HIS A 398 -15.06 2.74 1.60
CA HIS A 398 -14.79 2.71 3.05
C HIS A 398 -15.24 3.97 3.85
N PRO A 399 -15.85 3.86 5.05
CA PRO A 399 -16.51 4.98 5.76
C PRO A 399 -15.67 6.27 5.95
N LYS A 400 -14.34 6.15 5.96
CA LYS A 400 -13.39 7.28 6.04
C LYS A 400 -13.02 7.92 4.69
N PHE A 401 -13.34 7.31 3.55
CA PHE A 401 -12.84 7.65 2.21
C PHE A 401 -13.95 7.84 1.19
N LYS A 402 -14.70 8.92 1.34
CA LYS A 402 -15.70 9.34 0.35
C LYS A 402 -15.01 9.92 -0.89
N SER A 403 -15.45 9.50 -2.06
CA SER A 403 -15.05 10.11 -3.32
C SER A 403 -16.20 10.87 -3.97
N PHE A 404 -15.83 11.87 -4.78
CA PHE A 404 -16.70 12.89 -5.32
C PHE A 404 -16.47 13.01 -6.83
N SER A 405 -17.55 13.00 -7.59
CA SER A 405 -17.56 13.08 -9.05
C SER A 405 -18.71 13.96 -9.54
N LEU A 406 -18.65 14.39 -10.80
CA LEU A 406 -19.77 15.07 -11.46
C LEU A 406 -20.73 14.06 -12.06
N LYS A 407 -22.04 14.25 -11.87
CA LYS A 407 -23.07 13.56 -12.65
C LYS A 407 -23.24 14.21 -14.01
N ASP A 408 -23.79 13.49 -14.99
CA ASP A 408 -23.92 13.96 -16.38
C ASP A 408 -24.67 15.29 -16.55
N ASN A 409 -25.59 15.61 -15.63
CA ASN A 409 -26.35 16.86 -15.64
C ASN A 409 -25.60 18.07 -15.06
N TRP A 410 -24.33 17.95 -14.69
CA TRP A 410 -23.58 19.04 -14.05
C TRP A 410 -23.52 20.33 -14.90
N LYS A 411 -23.58 20.22 -16.23
CA LYS A 411 -23.58 21.37 -17.17
C LYS A 411 -24.79 22.28 -16.97
N GLU A 412 -25.94 21.71 -16.60
CA GLU A 412 -27.17 22.47 -16.32
C GLU A 412 -26.97 23.39 -15.11
N TYR A 413 -26.31 22.87 -14.07
CA TYR A 413 -26.04 23.61 -12.85
C TYR A 413 -24.91 24.63 -13.00
N TRP A 414 -23.97 24.39 -13.91
CA TRP A 414 -23.00 25.40 -14.30
C TRP A 414 -23.72 26.63 -14.88
N GLN A 415 -24.62 26.41 -15.84
CA GLN A 415 -25.45 27.45 -16.43
C GLN A 415 -26.32 28.15 -15.39
N GLU A 416 -26.93 27.39 -14.48
CA GLU A 416 -27.76 27.93 -13.39
C GLU A 416 -26.96 28.84 -12.45
N TYR A 417 -25.77 28.41 -12.00
CA TYR A 417 -25.02 29.11 -10.96
C TYR A 417 -24.21 30.28 -11.49
N PHE A 418 -23.68 30.17 -12.72
CA PHE A 418 -22.77 31.17 -13.28
C PHE A 418 -23.41 32.04 -14.36
N SER A 419 -24.62 31.69 -14.83
CA SER A 419 -25.32 32.38 -15.93
C SER A 419 -24.53 32.36 -17.26
N GLU A 420 -23.68 31.36 -17.45
CA GLU A 420 -22.88 31.14 -18.65
C GLU A 420 -22.77 29.64 -18.94
N ALA A 421 -22.56 29.26 -20.20
CA ALA A 421 -22.32 27.88 -20.56
C ALA A 421 -20.88 27.48 -20.19
N PRO A 422 -20.63 26.24 -19.76
CA PRO A 422 -19.25 25.77 -19.60
C PRO A 422 -18.55 25.83 -20.95
N LYS A 423 -17.32 26.33 -20.97
CA LYS A 423 -16.54 26.61 -22.19
C LYS A 423 -15.97 25.33 -22.86
N PHE A 424 -16.57 24.16 -22.60
CA PHE A 424 -16.10 22.83 -23.02
C PHE A 424 -17.22 21.80 -23.20
#